data_AF-A0A6P2ACI7-F1
#
_entry.id   AF-A0A6P2ACI7-F1
#
_cell.length_a   1.000
_cell.length_b   1.000
_cell.length_c   1.000
_cell.angle_alpha   90.00
_cell.angle_beta   90.00
_cell.angle_gamma   90.00
#
_symmetry.space_group_name_H-M   'P 1'
#
loop_
_entity.id
_entity.type
_entity.pdbx_description
1 polymer ?
#
loop_
_entity_poly.entity_id
_entity_poly.type
_entity_poly.pdbx_seq_one_letter_code
_entity_poly.pdbx_strand_id
1 'polypeptide(L)'
;MNSTNFSLLVQNMLRDDFYPHPVQSPIELIQTHISYIFLTGDYVYKLKKPVDFGFLDFSTPAKRHHFTQEELRLNQPLAPDIYLEVLPINYQSILTGVGEVQEYVLKMRQFPQENLLINLVKNQTLLPKHCQELGEVLATFHQNTPTNEYITSFGTPENIAKAILENYQHTAKYVGSIQTEQQYLETQAFTDNFIKTNTDLLLRRQTQGKIRECHGDLHLKNICLYQDKIQLFDRIEFNEEFRYVDVIYDVAFTMMDLDFNQASDLGNIFLNTYLEKTGDWEGVAILPLYLSRQAYVRAKVNSLTQDNPQLDSTERDSLRLEAERYYQLAWQYSQPQPGKIILMSGLSGSGKTTVAQKIAPLIKAILIRSDAVRKHLAGISLDSRGGEEIYTAEMSNKTYQRLLELGIKLAKQGFTVILDAKYDRLYRRLTAADAAKTENIPLEIYYCTAPLEVLRERIEQRQGDISDATSELLTQQLASQEEFTEREKHYLTVIDTNQNNWGVSIFPEKG
;
A
#
# COMPACT_ATOMS: atom_id res chain seq x y z
N MET A 1 -26.60 -28.26 -10.54
CA MET A 1 -25.73 -29.44 -10.77
C MET A 1 -25.65 -30.19 -9.45
N ASN A 2 -25.90 -31.50 -9.41
CA ASN A 2 -25.79 -32.27 -8.16
C ASN A 2 -24.32 -32.39 -7.72
N SER A 3 -24.05 -32.42 -6.41
CA SER A 3 -22.70 -32.42 -5.83
C SER A 3 -21.78 -33.51 -6.41
N THR A 4 -22.32 -34.70 -6.69
CA THR A 4 -21.62 -35.83 -7.31
C THR A 4 -21.05 -35.48 -8.69
N ASN A 5 -21.80 -34.76 -9.52
CA ASN A 5 -21.34 -34.41 -10.87
C ASN A 5 -20.25 -33.34 -10.84
N PHE A 6 -20.29 -32.43 -9.85
CA PHE A 6 -19.25 -31.41 -9.69
C PHE A 6 -17.93 -32.04 -9.21
N SER A 7 -18.00 -33.02 -8.29
CA SER A 7 -16.82 -33.77 -7.85
C SER A 7 -16.20 -34.57 -9.00
N LEU A 8 -17.01 -35.19 -9.85
CA LEU A 8 -16.53 -35.88 -11.05
C LEU A 8 -15.84 -34.91 -12.02
N LEU A 9 -16.39 -33.72 -12.21
CA LEU A 9 -15.77 -32.70 -13.06
C LEU A 9 -14.37 -32.32 -12.54
N VAL A 10 -14.23 -32.07 -11.24
CA VAL A 10 -12.93 -31.74 -10.61
C VAL A 10 -11.92 -32.88 -10.80
N GLN A 11 -12.34 -34.13 -10.67
CA GLN A 11 -11.48 -35.29 -10.93
C GLN A 11 -11.06 -35.38 -12.40
N ASN A 12 -11.96 -35.09 -13.34
CA ASN A 12 -11.64 -35.11 -14.76
C ASN A 12 -10.65 -33.99 -15.14
N MET A 13 -10.75 -32.83 -14.50
CA MET A 13 -9.79 -31.73 -14.69
C MET A 13 -8.38 -32.04 -14.14
N LEU A 14 -8.19 -33.10 -13.36
CA LEU A 14 -6.86 -33.57 -12.96
C LEU A 14 -6.19 -34.47 -14.00
N ARG A 15 -6.84 -34.72 -15.14
CA ARG A 15 -6.31 -35.55 -16.22
C ARG A 15 -5.68 -34.69 -17.29
N ASP A 16 -4.53 -35.15 -17.78
CA ASP A 16 -3.77 -34.48 -18.83
C ASP A 16 -4.57 -34.30 -20.12
N ASP A 17 -5.45 -35.26 -20.45
CA ASP A 17 -6.28 -35.26 -21.65
C ASP A 17 -7.52 -34.36 -21.58
N PHE A 18 -7.74 -33.68 -20.45
CA PHE A 18 -8.82 -32.68 -20.32
C PHE A 18 -8.50 -31.38 -21.08
N TYR A 19 -7.21 -31.07 -21.23
CA TYR A 19 -6.72 -29.79 -21.73
C TYR A 19 -6.31 -29.88 -23.21
N PRO A 20 -6.55 -28.82 -24.02
CA PRO A 20 -6.26 -28.83 -25.45
C PRO A 20 -4.78 -28.52 -25.76
N HIS A 21 -3.89 -28.63 -24.78
CA HIS A 21 -2.46 -28.33 -24.88
C HIS A 21 -1.64 -29.31 -24.03
N PRO A 22 -0.33 -29.45 -24.26
CA PRO A 22 0.55 -30.22 -23.37
C PRO A 22 0.49 -29.69 -21.94
N VAL A 23 0.41 -30.59 -20.95
CA VAL A 23 0.42 -30.24 -19.53
C VAL A 23 1.64 -30.80 -18.82
N GLN A 24 2.03 -30.16 -17.72
CA GLN A 24 3.01 -30.70 -16.79
C GLN A 24 2.31 -31.59 -15.75
N SER A 25 2.67 -32.87 -15.72
CA SER A 25 2.08 -33.85 -14.80
C SER A 25 3.00 -34.12 -13.59
N PRO A 26 2.46 -34.32 -12.38
CA PRO A 26 1.04 -34.27 -12.05
C PRO A 26 0.49 -32.84 -12.03
N ILE A 27 -0.77 -32.66 -12.45
CA ILE A 27 -1.51 -31.40 -12.29
C ILE A 27 -1.71 -31.14 -10.80
N GLU A 28 -1.20 -30.01 -10.32
CA GLU A 28 -1.39 -29.60 -8.93
C GLU A 28 -2.76 -28.92 -8.76
N LEU A 29 -3.49 -29.31 -7.72
CA LEU A 29 -4.77 -28.71 -7.35
C LEU A 29 -4.60 -27.86 -6.10
N ILE A 30 -4.81 -26.56 -6.24
CA ILE A 30 -4.93 -25.63 -5.12
C ILE A 30 -6.41 -25.36 -4.87
N GLN A 31 -6.84 -25.53 -3.62
CA GLN A 31 -8.21 -25.33 -3.21
C GLN A 31 -8.35 -24.07 -2.33
N THR A 32 -9.19 -23.13 -2.75
CA THR A 32 -9.58 -21.97 -1.93
C THR A 32 -10.97 -22.17 -1.32
N HIS A 33 -11.47 -21.20 -0.56
CA HIS A 33 -12.84 -21.25 -0.01
C HIS A 33 -13.92 -21.29 -1.11
N ILE A 34 -13.66 -20.64 -2.26
CA ILE A 34 -14.66 -20.42 -3.32
C ILE A 34 -14.23 -20.95 -4.70
N SER A 35 -13.03 -21.52 -4.85
CA SER A 35 -12.51 -21.99 -6.14
C SER A 35 -11.60 -23.20 -6.02
N TYR A 36 -11.46 -23.90 -7.15
CA TYR A 36 -10.42 -24.88 -7.44
C TYR A 36 -9.49 -24.29 -8.50
N ILE A 37 -8.19 -24.43 -8.32
CA ILE A 37 -7.14 -23.87 -9.19
C ILE A 37 -6.28 -25.04 -9.66
N PHE A 38 -6.23 -25.26 -10.96
CA PHE A 38 -5.48 -26.36 -11.58
C PHE A 38 -4.23 -25.80 -12.26
N LEU A 39 -3.05 -26.18 -11.78
CA LEU A 39 -1.76 -25.79 -12.35
C LEU A 39 -1.32 -26.80 -13.40
N THR A 40 -1.28 -26.38 -14.67
CA THR A 40 -1.06 -27.28 -15.82
C THR A 40 0.29 -27.07 -16.52
N GLY A 41 1.17 -26.22 -15.97
CA GLY A 41 2.47 -25.88 -16.54
C GLY A 41 2.46 -24.45 -17.06
N ASP A 42 2.03 -24.24 -18.32
CA ASP A 42 1.97 -22.91 -18.94
C ASP A 42 0.73 -22.09 -18.54
N TYR A 43 -0.33 -22.79 -18.13
CA TYR A 43 -1.63 -22.20 -17.83
C TYR A 43 -2.18 -22.66 -16.48
N VAL A 44 -3.00 -21.79 -15.89
CA VAL A 44 -3.82 -22.09 -14.73
C VAL A 44 -5.27 -22.02 -15.12
N TYR A 45 -6.07 -22.95 -14.59
CA TYR A 45 -7.51 -22.94 -14.76
C TYR A 45 -8.19 -22.77 -13.39
N LYS A 46 -8.98 -21.71 -13.23
CA LYS A 46 -9.74 -21.43 -12.02
C LYS A 46 -11.21 -21.79 -12.24
N LEU A 47 -11.71 -22.73 -11.45
CA LEU A 47 -13.10 -23.18 -11.44
C LEU A 47 -13.79 -22.74 -10.15
N LYS A 48 -14.87 -21.98 -10.25
CA LYS A 48 -15.64 -21.52 -9.08
C LYS A 48 -16.45 -22.66 -8.46
N LYS A 49 -16.49 -22.72 -7.13
CA LYS A 49 -17.24 -23.74 -6.38
C LYS A 49 -18.74 -23.43 -6.34
N PRO A 50 -19.62 -24.44 -6.29
CA PRO A 50 -21.06 -24.24 -6.19
C PRO A 50 -21.48 -23.92 -4.74
N VAL A 51 -21.15 -22.73 -4.25
CA VAL A 51 -21.39 -22.29 -2.86
C VAL A 51 -22.26 -21.03 -2.81
N ASP A 52 -22.92 -20.82 -1.68
CA ASP A 52 -23.63 -19.58 -1.32
C ASP A 52 -23.32 -19.27 0.14
N PHE A 53 -22.69 -18.13 0.38
CA PHE A 53 -22.29 -17.65 1.71
C PHE A 53 -23.07 -16.38 2.12
N GLY A 54 -24.11 -16.00 1.38
CA GLY A 54 -24.92 -14.80 1.62
C GLY A 54 -24.27 -13.51 1.10
N PHE A 55 -22.96 -13.33 1.30
CA PHE A 55 -22.19 -12.24 0.68
C PHE A 55 -21.67 -12.59 -0.72
N LEU A 56 -21.88 -13.84 -1.15
CA LEU A 56 -21.47 -14.38 -2.44
C LEU A 56 -22.36 -15.55 -2.80
N ASP A 57 -22.84 -15.59 -4.05
CA ASP A 57 -23.67 -16.66 -4.57
C ASP A 57 -23.16 -17.21 -5.91
N PHE A 58 -22.54 -18.39 -5.83
CA PHE A 58 -22.09 -19.21 -6.94
C PHE A 58 -22.94 -20.48 -7.10
N SER A 59 -24.18 -20.50 -6.59
CA SER A 59 -25.01 -21.71 -6.54
C SER A 59 -25.33 -22.31 -7.92
N THR A 60 -25.45 -21.49 -8.97
CA THR A 60 -25.81 -21.94 -10.32
C THR A 60 -24.67 -21.73 -11.34
N PRO A 61 -24.60 -22.54 -12.41
CA PRO A 61 -23.62 -22.33 -13.48
C PRO A 61 -23.72 -20.94 -14.11
N ALA A 62 -24.92 -20.38 -14.24
CA ALA A 62 -25.11 -19.04 -14.78
C ALA A 62 -24.49 -17.95 -13.88
N LYS A 63 -24.64 -18.07 -12.55
CA LYS A 63 -24.00 -17.16 -11.60
C LYS A 63 -22.49 -17.30 -11.62
N ARG A 64 -21.97 -18.54 -11.66
CA ARG A 64 -20.53 -18.77 -11.80
C ARG A 64 -19.99 -18.19 -13.10
N HIS A 65 -20.67 -18.38 -14.23
CA HIS A 65 -20.28 -17.76 -15.49
C HIS A 65 -20.17 -16.24 -15.38
N HIS A 66 -21.21 -15.59 -14.84
CA HIS A 66 -21.23 -14.14 -14.63
C HIS A 66 -20.02 -13.67 -13.82
N PHE A 67 -19.77 -14.28 -12.65
CA PHE A 67 -18.65 -13.85 -11.82
C PHE A 67 -17.28 -14.26 -12.37
N THR A 68 -17.18 -15.32 -13.17
CA THR A 68 -15.92 -15.64 -13.88
C THR A 68 -15.61 -14.57 -14.95
N GLN A 69 -16.64 -14.03 -15.62
CA GLN A 69 -16.49 -12.89 -16.53
C GLN A 69 -16.13 -11.60 -15.78
N GLU A 70 -16.76 -11.33 -14.63
CA GLU A 70 -16.41 -10.17 -13.80
C GLU A 70 -14.98 -10.26 -13.26
N GLU A 71 -14.53 -11.43 -12.85
CA GLU A 71 -13.13 -11.64 -12.44
C GLU A 71 -12.15 -11.30 -13.58
N LEU A 72 -12.42 -11.78 -14.80
CA LEU A 72 -11.62 -11.43 -15.98
C LEU A 72 -11.64 -9.91 -16.22
N ARG A 73 -12.83 -9.30 -16.27
CA ARG A 73 -13.03 -7.87 -16.56
C ARG A 73 -12.30 -6.98 -15.55
N LEU A 74 -12.37 -7.33 -14.26
CA LEU A 74 -11.83 -6.51 -13.17
C LEU A 74 -10.31 -6.63 -13.04
N ASN A 75 -9.74 -7.78 -13.36
CA ASN A 75 -8.31 -8.04 -13.18
C ASN A 75 -7.46 -7.78 -14.43
N GLN A 76 -8.03 -7.90 -15.63
CA GLN A 76 -7.27 -7.69 -16.88
C GLN A 76 -6.56 -6.32 -16.96
N PRO A 77 -7.11 -5.18 -16.47
CA PRO A 77 -6.38 -3.91 -16.47
C PRO A 77 -5.13 -3.87 -15.57
N LEU A 78 -5.09 -4.69 -14.51
CA LEU A 78 -4.00 -4.74 -13.52
C LEU A 78 -3.03 -5.91 -13.74
N ALA A 79 -3.49 -6.95 -14.42
CA ALA A 79 -2.72 -8.15 -14.72
C ALA A 79 -3.03 -8.70 -16.12
N PRO A 80 -2.81 -7.91 -17.20
CA PRO A 80 -3.20 -8.27 -18.56
C PRO A 80 -2.46 -9.50 -19.09
N ASP A 81 -1.24 -9.76 -18.61
CA ASP A 81 -0.46 -10.92 -19.04
C ASP A 81 -0.89 -12.20 -18.32
N ILE A 82 -1.62 -12.08 -17.20
CA ILE A 82 -2.08 -13.21 -16.39
C ILE A 82 -3.50 -13.63 -16.81
N TYR A 83 -4.43 -12.70 -16.99
CA TYR A 83 -5.84 -13.02 -17.27
C TYR A 83 -6.13 -13.09 -18.76
N LEU A 84 -6.43 -14.28 -19.27
CA LEU A 84 -6.54 -14.53 -20.71
C LEU A 84 -7.98 -14.54 -21.21
N GLU A 85 -8.79 -15.49 -20.73
CA GLU A 85 -10.13 -15.73 -21.28
C GLU A 85 -10.99 -16.62 -20.35
N VAL A 86 -12.31 -16.52 -20.50
CA VAL A 86 -13.27 -17.45 -19.89
C VAL A 86 -13.65 -18.51 -20.91
N LEU A 87 -13.50 -19.79 -20.55
CA LEU A 87 -13.74 -20.92 -21.43
C LEU A 87 -14.92 -21.77 -20.97
N PRO A 88 -15.83 -22.15 -21.89
CA PRO A 88 -16.86 -23.14 -21.61
C PRO A 88 -16.25 -24.54 -21.55
N ILE A 89 -16.73 -25.35 -20.62
CA ILE A 89 -16.25 -26.72 -20.42
C ILE A 89 -17.42 -27.70 -20.32
N ASN A 90 -17.12 -28.95 -20.67
CA ASN A 90 -17.97 -30.09 -20.36
C ASN A 90 -17.30 -31.03 -19.36
N TYR A 91 -17.94 -32.17 -19.07
CA TYR A 91 -17.37 -33.13 -18.12
C TYR A 91 -16.07 -33.79 -18.60
N GLN A 92 -15.76 -33.76 -19.90
CA GLN A 92 -14.60 -34.45 -20.48
C GLN A 92 -13.44 -33.52 -20.83
N SER A 93 -13.72 -32.28 -21.21
CA SER A 93 -12.70 -31.38 -21.79
C SER A 93 -13.13 -29.92 -21.81
N ILE A 94 -12.18 -29.05 -22.11
CA ILE A 94 -12.43 -27.69 -22.57
C ILE A 94 -13.05 -27.70 -23.97
N LEU A 95 -14.12 -26.93 -24.18
CA LEU A 95 -14.79 -26.86 -25.47
C LEU A 95 -14.06 -25.89 -26.42
N THR A 96 -13.65 -26.39 -27.58
CA THR A 96 -13.01 -25.61 -28.67
C THR A 96 -13.97 -25.30 -29.83
N GLY A 97 -15.28 -25.47 -29.62
CA GLY A 97 -16.31 -25.33 -30.64
C GLY A 97 -17.73 -25.57 -30.09
N VAL A 98 -18.60 -26.16 -30.91
CA VAL A 98 -20.00 -26.47 -30.53
C VAL A 98 -20.04 -27.67 -29.59
N GLY A 99 -20.70 -27.51 -28.44
CA GLY A 99 -20.92 -28.57 -27.46
C GLY A 99 -21.92 -28.13 -26.40
N GLU A 100 -22.47 -29.09 -25.65
CA GLU A 100 -23.26 -28.78 -24.46
C GLU A 100 -22.34 -28.23 -23.38
N VAL A 101 -22.61 -27.03 -22.86
CA VAL A 101 -21.81 -26.39 -21.81
C VAL A 101 -22.38 -26.76 -20.45
N GLN A 102 -21.54 -27.31 -19.58
CA GLN A 102 -21.94 -27.63 -18.21
C GLN A 102 -21.36 -26.65 -17.18
N GLU A 103 -20.21 -26.04 -17.48
CA GLU A 103 -19.53 -25.13 -16.57
C GLU A 103 -18.58 -24.17 -17.31
N TYR A 104 -18.03 -23.19 -16.60
CA TYR A 104 -17.04 -22.24 -17.12
C TYR A 104 -15.80 -22.18 -16.23
N VAL A 105 -14.63 -22.01 -16.86
CA VAL A 105 -13.35 -21.83 -16.18
C VAL A 105 -12.67 -20.56 -16.66
N LEU A 106 -11.97 -19.89 -15.76
CA LEU A 106 -11.06 -18.81 -16.12
C LEU A 106 -9.70 -19.41 -16.47
N LYS A 107 -9.21 -19.14 -17.67
CA LYS A 107 -7.86 -19.49 -18.11
C LYS A 107 -6.92 -18.33 -17.85
N MET A 108 -5.82 -18.62 -17.18
CA MET A 108 -4.79 -17.66 -16.78
C MET A 108 -3.40 -18.17 -17.19
N ARG A 109 -2.42 -17.29 -17.32
CA ARG A 109 -1.01 -17.71 -17.38
C ARG A 109 -0.57 -18.20 -16.02
N GLN A 110 0.10 -19.35 -16.02
CA GLN A 110 0.81 -19.80 -14.84
C GLN A 110 2.12 -19.03 -14.71
N PHE A 111 2.44 -18.63 -13.49
CA PHE A 111 3.72 -18.04 -13.14
C PHE A 111 4.31 -18.76 -11.94
N PRO A 112 5.64 -18.72 -11.77
CA PRO A 112 6.30 -19.40 -10.65
C PRO A 112 5.84 -18.84 -9.31
N GLN A 113 5.55 -19.70 -8.34
CA GLN A 113 5.00 -19.28 -7.04
C GLN A 113 6.00 -18.41 -6.25
N GLU A 114 7.30 -18.61 -6.44
CA GLU A 114 8.37 -17.79 -5.86
C GLU A 114 8.29 -16.31 -6.27
N ASN A 115 7.58 -16.00 -7.36
CA ASN A 115 7.38 -14.64 -7.83
C ASN A 115 6.24 -13.89 -7.12
N LEU A 116 5.44 -14.57 -6.29
CA LEU A 116 4.50 -13.88 -5.40
C LEU A 116 5.26 -12.99 -4.43
N LEU A 117 4.79 -11.76 -4.20
CA LEU A 117 5.50 -10.83 -3.31
C LEU A 117 5.63 -11.38 -1.89
N ILE A 118 4.65 -12.15 -1.41
CA ILE A 118 4.75 -12.82 -0.10
C ILE A 118 5.97 -13.76 -0.04
N ASN A 119 6.29 -14.44 -1.13
CA ASN A 119 7.40 -15.38 -1.20
C ASN A 119 8.72 -14.64 -1.43
N LEU A 120 8.72 -13.55 -2.21
CA LEU A 120 9.87 -12.66 -2.31
C LEU A 120 10.26 -12.06 -0.95
N VAL A 121 9.28 -11.66 -0.13
CA VAL A 121 9.54 -11.17 1.24
C VAL A 121 10.11 -12.27 2.12
N LYS A 122 9.47 -13.45 2.15
CA LYS A 122 9.96 -14.60 2.94
C LYS A 122 11.38 -15.03 2.56
N ASN A 123 11.71 -14.94 1.26
CA ASN A 123 13.03 -15.28 0.72
C ASN A 123 14.02 -14.11 0.75
N GLN A 124 13.65 -12.94 1.30
CA GLN A 124 14.48 -11.73 1.34
C GLN A 124 14.99 -11.27 -0.04
N THR A 125 14.17 -11.49 -1.07
CA THR A 125 14.44 -11.10 -2.47
C THR A 125 13.53 -9.97 -2.96
N LEU A 126 12.59 -9.49 -2.14
CA LEU A 126 11.84 -8.27 -2.44
C LEU A 126 12.76 -7.06 -2.31
N LEU A 127 12.91 -6.30 -3.39
CA LEU A 127 13.82 -5.16 -3.48
C LEU A 127 13.07 -3.83 -3.34
N PRO A 128 13.73 -2.75 -2.85
CA PRO A 128 13.16 -1.40 -2.81
C PRO A 128 12.49 -0.94 -4.11
N LYS A 129 13.11 -1.25 -5.26
CA LYS A 129 12.58 -0.90 -6.59
C LYS A 129 11.22 -1.54 -6.88
N HIS A 130 10.96 -2.75 -6.39
CA HIS A 130 9.68 -3.43 -6.57
C HIS A 130 8.57 -2.71 -5.79
N CYS A 131 8.88 -2.19 -4.60
CA CYS A 131 7.94 -1.42 -3.79
C CYS A 131 7.69 -0.01 -4.34
N GLN A 132 8.70 0.60 -4.98
CA GLN A 132 8.53 1.83 -5.74
C GLN A 132 7.56 1.59 -6.90
N GLU A 133 7.84 0.61 -7.76
CA GLU A 133 6.99 0.25 -8.89
C GLU A 133 5.56 -0.08 -8.45
N LEU A 134 5.38 -0.85 -7.38
CA LEU A 134 4.06 -1.13 -6.80
C LEU A 134 3.31 0.15 -6.40
N GLY A 135 4.00 1.13 -5.81
CA GLY A 135 3.42 2.42 -5.45
C GLY A 135 2.95 3.21 -6.68
N GLU A 136 3.72 3.17 -7.76
CA GLU A 136 3.39 3.82 -9.04
C GLU A 136 2.20 3.14 -9.75
N VAL A 137 2.22 1.80 -9.83
CA VAL A 137 1.13 1.01 -10.42
C VAL A 137 -0.17 1.26 -9.67
N LEU A 138 -0.15 1.21 -8.33
CA LEU A 138 -1.35 1.42 -7.53
C LEU A 138 -1.85 2.87 -7.60
N ALA A 139 -0.95 3.86 -7.59
CA ALA A 139 -1.32 5.26 -7.77
C ALA A 139 -2.01 5.49 -9.13
N THR A 140 -1.45 4.93 -10.20
CA THR A 140 -2.02 5.01 -11.55
C THR A 140 -3.38 4.34 -11.61
N PHE A 141 -3.51 3.14 -11.04
CA PHE A 141 -4.79 2.44 -10.99
C PHE A 141 -5.86 3.24 -10.25
N HIS A 142 -5.56 3.71 -9.04
CA HIS A 142 -6.51 4.48 -8.24
C HIS A 142 -6.93 5.80 -8.89
N GLN A 143 -6.04 6.48 -9.62
CA GLN A 143 -6.39 7.70 -10.35
C GLN A 143 -7.36 7.44 -11.51
N ASN A 144 -7.32 6.24 -12.12
CA ASN A 144 -8.08 5.90 -13.32
C ASN A 144 -9.30 5.00 -13.08
N THR A 145 -9.39 4.33 -11.93
CA THR A 145 -10.51 3.43 -11.60
C THR A 145 -11.81 4.21 -11.34
N PRO A 146 -13.00 3.66 -11.65
CA PRO A 146 -14.27 4.38 -11.57
C PRO A 146 -14.59 4.96 -10.18
N THR A 147 -15.28 6.09 -10.20
CA THR A 147 -15.96 6.69 -9.04
C THR A 147 -17.19 7.46 -9.53
N ASN A 148 -18.27 7.41 -8.76
CA ASN A 148 -19.54 8.10 -9.02
C ASN A 148 -20.36 8.16 -7.72
N GLU A 149 -21.51 8.83 -7.72
CA GLU A 149 -22.35 8.98 -6.52
C GLU A 149 -22.68 7.64 -5.86
N TYR A 150 -22.98 6.60 -6.65
CA TYR A 150 -23.25 5.26 -6.16
C TYR A 150 -22.04 4.67 -5.42
N ILE A 151 -20.86 4.63 -6.05
CA ILE A 151 -19.61 4.13 -5.44
C ILE A 151 -19.27 4.95 -4.19
N THR A 152 -19.41 6.27 -4.25
CA THR A 152 -19.09 7.13 -3.11
C THR A 152 -20.00 6.92 -1.91
N SER A 153 -21.24 6.45 -2.09
CA SER A 153 -22.16 6.17 -0.98
C SER A 153 -21.69 5.02 -0.06
N PHE A 154 -20.76 4.19 -0.50
CA PHE A 154 -20.20 3.10 0.32
C PHE A 154 -19.20 3.61 1.36
N GLY A 155 -18.61 4.78 1.13
CA GLY A 155 -17.61 5.38 2.03
C GLY A 155 -18.18 6.30 3.10
N THR A 156 -19.46 6.20 3.45
CA THR A 156 -20.01 6.99 4.56
C THR A 156 -19.41 6.54 5.90
N PRO A 157 -19.27 7.45 6.88
CA PRO A 157 -18.82 7.09 8.23
C PRO A 157 -19.62 5.93 8.84
N GLU A 158 -20.94 5.89 8.60
CA GLU A 158 -21.84 4.85 9.10
C GLU A 158 -21.55 3.48 8.46
N ASN A 159 -21.32 3.44 7.15
CA ASN A 159 -21.01 2.19 6.45
C ASN A 159 -19.63 1.65 6.87
N ILE A 160 -18.64 2.54 7.00
CA ILE A 160 -17.31 2.19 7.51
C ILE A 160 -17.41 1.64 8.94
N ALA A 161 -18.15 2.31 9.82
CA ALA A 161 -18.36 1.88 11.20
C ALA A 161 -19.04 0.51 11.27
N LYS A 162 -20.11 0.31 10.50
CA LYS A 162 -20.84 -0.95 10.43
C LYS A 162 -19.93 -2.10 9.99
N ALA A 163 -19.20 -1.92 8.89
CA ALA A 163 -18.30 -2.95 8.36
C ALA A 163 -17.19 -3.32 9.35
N ILE A 164 -16.68 -2.36 10.12
CA ILE A 164 -15.70 -2.61 11.18
C ILE A 164 -16.36 -3.34 12.37
N LEU A 165 -17.51 -2.88 12.83
CA LEU A 165 -18.24 -3.46 13.97
C LEU A 165 -18.58 -4.94 13.76
N GLU A 166 -19.00 -5.32 12.55
CA GLU A 166 -19.28 -6.71 12.20
C GLU A 166 -18.06 -7.63 12.39
N ASN A 167 -16.83 -7.11 12.21
CA ASN A 167 -15.62 -7.90 12.48
C ASN A 167 -15.49 -8.23 13.97
N TYR A 168 -15.71 -7.27 14.86
CA TYR A 168 -15.66 -7.50 16.31
C TYR A 168 -16.76 -8.47 16.77
N GLN A 169 -17.98 -8.32 16.26
CA GLN A 169 -19.10 -9.20 16.60
C GLN A 169 -18.81 -10.67 16.25
N HIS A 170 -18.20 -10.92 15.08
CA HIS A 170 -17.84 -12.28 14.66
C HIS A 170 -16.67 -12.88 15.44
N THR A 171 -15.82 -12.06 16.06
CA THR A 171 -14.61 -12.50 16.76
C THR A 171 -14.72 -12.52 18.28
N ALA A 172 -15.83 -12.04 18.85
CA ALA A 172 -16.06 -12.02 20.31
C ALA A 172 -15.84 -13.39 20.98
N LYS A 173 -16.18 -14.49 20.30
CA LYS A 173 -15.96 -15.87 20.79
C LYS A 173 -14.48 -16.28 20.92
N TYR A 174 -13.55 -15.52 20.34
CA TYR A 174 -12.11 -15.78 20.41
C TYR A 174 -11.39 -14.97 21.49
N VAL A 175 -12.11 -14.14 22.24
CA VAL A 175 -11.57 -13.41 23.40
C VAL A 175 -11.23 -14.40 24.51
N GLY A 176 -10.02 -14.33 25.03
CA GLY A 176 -9.49 -15.25 26.04
C GLY A 176 -8.87 -16.54 25.48
N SER A 177 -8.89 -16.74 24.16
CA SER A 177 -8.25 -17.89 23.50
C SER A 177 -7.21 -17.50 22.44
N ILE A 178 -7.52 -16.53 21.59
CA ILE A 178 -6.63 -16.07 20.49
C ILE A 178 -6.30 -14.59 20.62
N GLN A 179 -7.24 -13.80 21.11
CA GLN A 179 -6.99 -12.41 21.47
C GLN A 179 -7.29 -12.18 22.93
N THR A 180 -6.58 -11.24 23.53
CA THR A 180 -6.86 -10.83 24.91
C THR A 180 -8.07 -9.91 24.95
N GLU A 181 -8.72 -9.82 26.11
CA GLU A 181 -9.81 -8.85 26.34
C GLU A 181 -9.32 -7.41 26.13
N GLN A 182 -8.09 -7.11 26.56
CA GLN A 182 -7.46 -5.81 26.35
C GLN A 182 -7.35 -5.47 24.85
N GLN A 183 -6.80 -6.37 24.03
CA GLN A 183 -6.66 -6.15 22.59
C GLN A 183 -8.02 -5.89 21.94
N TYR A 184 -9.03 -6.69 22.28
CA TYR A 184 -10.38 -6.55 21.73
C TYR A 184 -10.99 -5.19 22.09
N LEU A 185 -10.99 -4.82 23.38
CA LEU A 185 -11.61 -3.60 23.87
C LEU A 185 -10.89 -2.33 23.38
N GLU A 186 -9.56 -2.31 23.42
CA GLU A 186 -8.79 -1.13 23.01
C GLU A 186 -8.84 -0.91 21.50
N THR A 187 -8.78 -1.97 20.68
CA THR A 187 -8.89 -1.84 19.22
C THR A 187 -10.28 -1.35 18.83
N GLN A 188 -11.34 -1.89 19.46
CA GLN A 188 -12.72 -1.42 19.24
C GLN A 188 -12.90 0.04 19.65
N ALA A 189 -12.45 0.41 20.85
CA ALA A 189 -12.51 1.79 21.34
C ALA A 189 -11.76 2.75 20.43
N PHE A 190 -10.61 2.35 19.90
CA PHE A 190 -9.86 3.13 18.91
C PHE A 190 -10.67 3.34 17.64
N THR A 191 -11.24 2.29 17.03
CA THR A 191 -12.02 2.45 15.79
C THR A 191 -13.24 3.33 15.99
N ASP A 192 -13.96 3.16 17.10
CA ASP A 192 -15.15 3.94 17.43
C ASP A 192 -14.79 5.42 17.65
N ASN A 193 -13.72 5.69 18.42
CA ASN A 193 -13.25 7.04 18.67
C ASN A 193 -12.67 7.69 17.40
N PHE A 194 -11.94 6.95 16.58
CA PHE A 194 -11.38 7.45 15.33
C PHE A 194 -12.49 7.94 14.42
N ILE A 195 -13.51 7.11 14.16
CA ILE A 195 -14.65 7.47 13.31
C ILE A 195 -15.37 8.68 13.87
N LYS A 196 -15.67 8.69 15.17
CA LYS A 196 -16.37 9.80 15.84
C LYS A 196 -15.61 11.13 15.77
N THR A 197 -14.30 11.11 15.96
CA THR A 197 -13.47 12.33 16.01
C THR A 197 -12.99 12.78 14.63
N ASN A 198 -13.02 11.90 13.63
CA ASN A 198 -12.55 12.17 12.27
C ASN A 198 -13.68 12.10 11.22
N THR A 199 -14.95 12.25 11.61
CA THR A 199 -16.10 12.28 10.68
C THR A 199 -15.87 13.25 9.52
N ASP A 200 -15.37 14.47 9.80
CA ASP A 200 -15.07 15.47 8.77
C ASP A 200 -13.96 15.03 7.82
N LEU A 201 -13.00 14.21 8.27
CA LEU A 201 -12.00 13.62 7.39
C LEU A 201 -12.66 12.60 6.46
N LEU A 202 -13.46 11.69 6.99
CA LEU A 202 -14.15 10.65 6.21
C LEU A 202 -15.07 11.28 5.14
N LEU A 203 -15.88 12.26 5.52
CA LEU A 203 -16.74 12.99 4.59
C LEU A 203 -15.94 13.77 3.53
N ARG A 204 -14.81 14.39 3.90
CA ARG A 204 -13.92 15.04 2.91
C ARG A 204 -13.34 14.04 1.91
N ARG A 205 -13.00 12.83 2.34
CA ARG A 205 -12.50 11.80 1.41
C ARG A 205 -13.59 11.38 0.41
N GLN A 206 -14.84 11.28 0.87
CA GLN A 206 -15.99 11.07 -0.01
C GLN A 206 -16.16 12.19 -1.04
N THR A 207 -16.20 13.46 -0.60
CA THR A 207 -16.40 14.60 -1.50
C THR A 207 -15.22 14.86 -2.44
N GLN A 208 -14.02 14.40 -2.08
CA GLN A 208 -12.82 14.44 -2.93
C GLN A 208 -12.71 13.26 -3.92
N GLY A 209 -13.74 12.41 -4.02
CA GLY A 209 -13.74 11.27 -4.94
C GLY A 209 -12.69 10.22 -4.61
N LYS A 210 -12.36 10.06 -3.32
CA LYS A 210 -11.39 9.06 -2.83
C LYS A 210 -12.01 7.69 -2.60
N ILE A 211 -13.34 7.60 -2.57
CA ILE A 211 -14.06 6.33 -2.59
C ILE A 211 -14.20 5.89 -4.04
N ARG A 212 -13.56 4.78 -4.39
CA ARG A 212 -13.43 4.31 -5.77
C ARG A 212 -13.61 2.82 -5.87
N GLU A 213 -13.72 2.31 -7.09
CA GLU A 213 -13.65 0.89 -7.40
C GLU A 213 -12.21 0.37 -7.22
N CYS A 214 -11.77 0.22 -5.97
CA CYS A 214 -10.43 -0.25 -5.61
C CYS A 214 -10.28 -1.78 -5.80
N HIS A 215 -9.15 -2.35 -5.42
CA HIS A 215 -8.89 -3.80 -5.44
C HIS A 215 -9.67 -4.53 -4.34
N GLY A 216 -9.66 -3.98 -3.11
CA GLY A 216 -10.42 -4.51 -1.97
C GLY A 216 -9.77 -5.65 -1.19
N ASP A 217 -8.66 -6.22 -1.68
CA ASP A 217 -7.92 -7.34 -1.06
C ASP A 217 -6.43 -7.36 -1.45
N LEU A 218 -5.78 -6.19 -1.44
CA LEU A 218 -4.42 -6.02 -1.97
C LEU A 218 -3.31 -6.43 -0.97
N HIS A 219 -3.34 -7.69 -0.53
CA HIS A 219 -2.27 -8.29 0.29
C HIS A 219 -1.20 -8.97 -0.56
N LEU A 220 -0.04 -9.33 0.00
CA LEU A 220 1.14 -9.79 -0.76
C LEU A 220 0.95 -11.11 -1.51
N LYS A 221 -0.07 -11.91 -1.18
CA LYS A 221 -0.47 -13.10 -1.95
C LYS A 221 -1.19 -12.76 -3.27
N ASN A 222 -1.65 -11.52 -3.43
CA ASN A 222 -2.42 -11.00 -4.58
C ASN A 222 -1.57 -10.04 -5.43
N ILE A 223 -0.25 -10.09 -5.26
CA ILE A 223 0.71 -9.28 -6.00
C ILE A 223 1.84 -10.20 -6.44
N CYS A 224 2.27 -10.11 -7.70
CA CYS A 224 3.39 -10.88 -8.22
C CYS A 224 4.35 -10.04 -9.06
N LEU A 225 5.58 -10.53 -9.17
CA LEU A 225 6.57 -10.06 -10.14
C LEU A 225 6.55 -10.99 -11.35
N TYR A 226 5.90 -10.58 -12.43
CA TYR A 226 5.81 -11.40 -13.64
C TYR A 226 6.39 -10.65 -14.83
N GLN A 227 7.34 -11.29 -15.53
CA GLN A 227 8.08 -10.67 -16.64
C GLN A 227 8.70 -9.31 -16.26
N ASP A 228 9.36 -9.28 -15.09
CA ASP A 228 9.99 -8.09 -14.51
C ASP A 228 9.03 -6.91 -14.27
N LYS A 229 7.72 -7.17 -14.11
CA LYS A 229 6.69 -6.17 -13.80
C LYS A 229 5.85 -6.56 -12.61
N ILE A 230 5.46 -5.58 -11.81
CA ILE A 230 4.46 -5.75 -10.75
C ILE A 230 3.06 -5.90 -11.37
N GLN A 231 2.38 -7.00 -11.05
CA GLN A 231 0.98 -7.23 -11.44
C GLN A 231 0.12 -7.49 -10.21
N LEU A 232 -1.05 -6.84 -10.15
CA LEU A 232 -2.03 -6.99 -9.07
C LEU A 232 -3.16 -7.89 -9.57
N PHE A 233 -3.50 -8.94 -8.84
CA PHE A 233 -4.47 -9.93 -9.28
C PHE A 233 -5.39 -10.40 -8.14
N ASP A 234 -6.46 -11.11 -8.49
CA ASP A 234 -7.49 -11.59 -7.56
C ASP A 234 -8.28 -10.45 -6.88
N ARG A 235 -8.56 -9.38 -7.63
CA ARG A 235 -9.49 -8.31 -7.25
C ARG A 235 -10.89 -8.88 -7.02
N ILE A 236 -11.52 -8.48 -5.91
CA ILE A 236 -12.83 -9.01 -5.48
C ILE A 236 -13.91 -8.69 -6.51
N GLU A 237 -14.43 -9.72 -7.17
CA GLU A 237 -15.45 -9.62 -8.21
C GLU A 237 -16.88 -9.69 -7.69
N PHE A 238 -17.08 -10.31 -6.53
CA PHE A 238 -18.42 -10.72 -6.09
C PHE A 238 -19.12 -9.80 -5.10
N ASN A 239 -18.39 -8.93 -4.41
CA ASN A 239 -18.97 -8.02 -3.42
C ASN A 239 -18.43 -6.60 -3.60
N GLU A 240 -19.33 -5.70 -3.99
CA GLU A 240 -19.04 -4.28 -4.19
C GLU A 240 -18.60 -3.58 -2.89
N GLU A 241 -19.20 -3.89 -1.74
CA GLU A 241 -18.84 -3.29 -0.44
C GLU A 241 -17.37 -3.53 -0.08
N PHE A 242 -16.77 -4.60 -0.59
CA PHE A 242 -15.36 -4.91 -0.35
C PHE A 242 -14.40 -4.17 -1.29
N ARG A 243 -14.88 -3.66 -2.43
CA ARG A 243 -14.05 -2.94 -3.42
C ARG A 243 -14.42 -1.47 -3.61
N TYR A 244 -15.60 -1.03 -3.19
CA TYR A 244 -16.04 0.38 -3.24
C TYR A 244 -15.61 1.07 -1.95
N VAL A 245 -14.31 1.28 -1.85
CA VAL A 245 -13.62 1.70 -0.61
C VAL A 245 -12.76 2.92 -0.89
N ASP A 246 -12.27 3.54 0.18
CA ASP A 246 -11.25 4.58 0.07
C ASP A 246 -9.96 4.03 -0.52
N VAL A 247 -9.29 4.77 -1.39
CA VAL A 247 -8.00 4.36 -1.97
C VAL A 247 -6.91 4.02 -0.94
N ILE A 248 -6.95 4.61 0.27
CA ILE A 248 -5.99 4.27 1.35
C ILE A 248 -6.27 2.90 1.96
N TYR A 249 -7.46 2.32 1.74
CA TYR A 249 -7.80 0.97 2.18
C TYR A 249 -6.87 -0.09 1.54
N ASP A 250 -6.63 0.02 0.23
CA ASP A 250 -5.74 -0.89 -0.50
C ASP A 250 -4.28 -0.68 -0.09
N VAL A 251 -3.86 0.59 0.05
CA VAL A 251 -2.53 0.97 0.55
C VAL A 251 -2.28 0.36 1.93
N ALA A 252 -3.26 0.47 2.83
CA ALA A 252 -3.17 -0.09 4.17
C ALA A 252 -3.05 -1.61 4.15
N PHE A 253 -3.67 -2.30 3.19
CA PHE A 253 -3.61 -3.76 3.13
C PHE A 253 -2.20 -4.24 2.79
N THR A 254 -1.58 -3.66 1.76
CA THR A 254 -0.20 -3.99 1.40
C THR A 254 0.77 -3.60 2.53
N MET A 255 0.63 -2.40 3.09
CA MET A 255 1.45 -1.92 4.21
C MET A 255 1.38 -2.86 5.42
N MET A 256 0.17 -3.24 5.84
CA MET A 256 -0.05 -4.12 6.99
C MET A 256 0.58 -5.49 6.76
N ASP A 257 0.47 -6.04 5.55
CA ASP A 257 1.02 -7.36 5.25
C ASP A 257 2.57 -7.33 5.15
N LEU A 258 3.17 -6.22 4.71
CA LEU A 258 4.62 -5.98 4.80
C LEU A 258 5.09 -5.86 6.26
N ASP A 259 4.37 -5.11 7.09
CA ASP A 259 4.65 -4.99 8.53
C ASP A 259 4.56 -6.35 9.24
N PHE A 260 3.54 -7.16 8.95
CA PHE A 260 3.37 -8.50 9.51
C PHE A 260 4.55 -9.43 9.17
N ASN A 261 5.12 -9.26 7.98
CA ASN A 261 6.29 -10.00 7.51
C ASN A 261 7.63 -9.30 7.82
N GLN A 262 7.65 -8.31 8.72
CA GLN A 262 8.85 -7.60 9.19
C GLN A 262 9.60 -6.82 8.09
N ALA A 263 8.89 -6.41 7.03
CA ALA A 263 9.41 -5.64 5.89
C ALA A 263 8.87 -4.19 5.89
N SER A 264 8.84 -3.57 7.06
CA SER A 264 8.20 -2.26 7.26
C SER A 264 8.90 -1.10 6.54
N ASP A 265 10.19 -1.24 6.30
CA ASP A 265 11.00 -0.32 5.51
C ASP A 265 10.54 -0.32 4.03
N LEU A 266 10.34 -1.51 3.45
CA LEU A 266 9.79 -1.67 2.12
C LEU A 266 8.35 -1.13 2.01
N GLY A 267 7.55 -1.33 3.07
CA GLY A 267 6.23 -0.70 3.19
C GLY A 267 6.31 0.82 3.12
N ASN A 268 7.20 1.44 3.90
CA ASN A 268 7.37 2.89 3.88
C ASN A 268 7.80 3.43 2.51
N ILE A 269 8.63 2.71 1.77
CA ILE A 269 9.01 3.06 0.38
C ILE A 269 7.79 3.05 -0.53
N PHE A 270 6.99 1.99 -0.46
CA PHE A 270 5.73 1.87 -1.20
C PHE A 270 4.78 3.04 -0.89
N LEU A 271 4.52 3.31 0.39
CA LEU A 271 3.65 4.39 0.83
C LEU A 271 4.13 5.75 0.32
N ASN A 272 5.40 6.09 0.54
CA ASN A 272 5.93 7.38 0.11
C ASN A 272 5.87 7.56 -1.41
N THR A 273 6.11 6.50 -2.17
CA THR A 273 5.99 6.54 -3.65
C THR A 273 4.54 6.79 -4.07
N TYR A 274 3.58 6.08 -3.46
CA TYR A 274 2.15 6.28 -3.71
C TYR A 274 1.69 7.71 -3.37
N LEU A 275 2.10 8.24 -2.21
CA LEU A 275 1.74 9.58 -1.77
C LEU A 275 2.34 10.67 -2.66
N GLU A 276 3.61 10.50 -3.05
CA GLU A 276 4.26 11.42 -3.97
C GLU A 276 3.51 11.42 -5.31
N LYS A 277 3.23 10.25 -5.91
CA LYS A 277 2.53 10.15 -7.20
C LYS A 277 1.09 10.68 -7.16
N THR A 278 0.37 10.50 -6.07
CA THR A 278 -1.03 10.93 -5.96
C THR A 278 -1.23 12.34 -5.39
N GLY A 279 -0.24 12.88 -4.68
CA GLY A 279 -0.36 14.13 -3.92
C GLY A 279 -1.31 14.02 -2.71
N ASP A 280 -1.77 12.82 -2.35
CA ASP A 280 -2.75 12.57 -1.29
C ASP A 280 -2.10 12.41 0.09
N TRP A 281 -1.19 13.32 0.45
CA TRP A 281 -0.51 13.30 1.75
C TRP A 281 -1.49 13.38 2.92
N GLU A 282 -2.60 14.12 2.78
CA GLU A 282 -3.66 14.12 3.80
C GLU A 282 -4.36 12.78 3.98
N GLY A 283 -4.32 11.90 2.98
CA GLY A 283 -4.87 10.55 3.09
C GLY A 283 -4.18 9.70 4.13
N VAL A 284 -2.93 10.00 4.46
CA VAL A 284 -2.22 9.32 5.55
C VAL A 284 -2.95 9.44 6.89
N ALA A 285 -3.76 10.48 7.08
CA ALA A 285 -4.57 10.65 8.29
C ALA A 285 -5.53 9.48 8.56
N ILE A 286 -6.06 8.82 7.52
CA ILE A 286 -6.98 7.67 7.67
C ILE A 286 -6.23 6.33 7.75
N LEU A 287 -4.94 6.32 7.45
CA LEU A 287 -4.13 5.10 7.37
C LEU A 287 -4.18 4.24 8.65
N PRO A 288 -4.10 4.79 9.88
CA PRO A 288 -4.13 3.97 11.10
C PRO A 288 -5.43 3.17 11.26
N LEU A 289 -6.57 3.78 10.90
CA LEU A 289 -7.88 3.10 10.92
C LEU A 289 -7.86 1.87 10.01
N TYR A 290 -7.40 2.04 8.77
CA TYR A 290 -7.36 0.94 7.82
C TYR A 290 -6.27 -0.09 8.16
N LEU A 291 -5.08 0.31 8.61
CA LEU A 291 -4.04 -0.63 9.06
C LEU A 291 -4.56 -1.55 10.17
N SER A 292 -5.19 -0.98 11.20
CA SER A 292 -5.81 -1.73 12.29
C SER A 292 -6.91 -2.66 11.77
N ARG A 293 -7.81 -2.16 10.92
CA ARG A 293 -8.88 -2.95 10.30
C ARG A 293 -8.34 -4.11 9.47
N GLN A 294 -7.34 -3.89 8.61
CA GLN A 294 -6.81 -4.94 7.74
C GLN A 294 -6.14 -6.05 8.53
N ALA A 295 -5.34 -5.69 9.55
CA ALA A 295 -4.79 -6.66 10.47
C ALA A 295 -5.90 -7.45 11.18
N TYR A 296 -6.94 -6.78 11.66
CA TYR A 296 -8.07 -7.43 12.32
C TYR A 296 -8.84 -8.38 11.40
N VAL A 297 -9.02 -8.02 10.12
CA VAL A 297 -9.65 -8.90 9.13
C VAL A 297 -8.82 -10.15 8.88
N ARG A 298 -7.49 -10.04 8.77
CA ARG A 298 -6.61 -11.22 8.64
C ARG A 298 -6.65 -12.09 9.90
N ALA A 299 -6.71 -11.49 11.08
CA ALA A 299 -6.89 -12.21 12.33
C ALA A 299 -8.21 -12.98 12.36
N LYS A 300 -9.32 -12.32 11.97
CA LYS A 300 -10.66 -12.93 11.86
C LYS A 300 -10.67 -14.10 10.89
N VAL A 301 -10.12 -13.93 9.68
CA VAL A 301 -10.10 -15.00 8.67
C VAL A 301 -9.36 -16.22 9.19
N ASN A 302 -8.13 -16.05 9.71
CA ASN A 302 -7.39 -17.16 10.31
C ASN A 302 -8.13 -17.80 11.48
N SER A 303 -8.79 -16.98 12.31
CA SER A 303 -9.58 -17.48 13.44
C SER A 303 -10.75 -18.36 12.99
N LEU A 304 -11.48 -17.93 11.96
CA LEU A 304 -12.60 -18.69 11.40
C LEU A 304 -12.13 -19.95 10.68
N THR A 305 -11.01 -19.88 9.95
CA THR A 305 -10.45 -21.04 9.25
C THR A 305 -10.05 -22.15 10.22
N GLN A 306 -9.49 -21.80 11.38
CA GLN A 306 -9.08 -22.80 12.39
C GLN A 306 -10.25 -23.64 12.95
N ASP A 307 -11.48 -23.10 12.90
CA ASP A 307 -12.69 -23.79 13.39
C ASP A 307 -13.08 -24.97 12.49
N ASN A 308 -12.44 -25.11 11.32
CA ASN A 308 -12.68 -26.23 10.42
C ASN A 308 -12.25 -27.55 11.11
N PRO A 309 -13.19 -28.49 11.35
CA PRO A 309 -12.90 -29.75 12.04
C PRO A 309 -12.00 -30.69 11.23
N GLN A 310 -11.81 -30.43 9.93
CA GLN A 310 -10.96 -31.25 9.05
C GLN A 310 -9.47 -30.92 9.14
N LEU A 311 -9.10 -29.82 9.78
CA LEU A 311 -7.70 -29.43 9.95
C LEU A 311 -7.00 -30.34 10.95
N ASP A 312 -5.75 -30.68 10.68
CA ASP A 312 -4.92 -31.36 11.66
C ASP A 312 -4.52 -30.43 12.82
N SER A 313 -3.87 -30.98 13.85
CA SER A 313 -3.47 -30.19 15.03
C SER A 313 -2.43 -29.12 14.69
N THR A 314 -1.50 -29.42 13.78
CA THR A 314 -0.40 -28.52 13.42
C THR A 314 -0.89 -27.35 12.57
N GLU A 315 -1.76 -27.61 11.59
CA GLU A 315 -2.42 -26.57 10.79
C GLU A 315 -3.26 -25.64 11.68
N ARG A 316 -4.02 -26.21 12.62
CA ARG A 316 -4.83 -25.44 13.57
C ARG A 316 -3.97 -24.55 14.47
N ASP A 317 -2.88 -25.09 15.02
CA ASP A 317 -1.96 -24.31 15.85
C ASP A 317 -1.27 -23.20 15.04
N SER A 318 -0.88 -23.47 13.79
CA SER A 318 -0.32 -22.45 12.90
C SER A 318 -1.30 -21.30 12.65
N LEU A 319 -2.56 -21.61 12.32
CA LEU A 319 -3.61 -20.60 12.10
C LEU A 319 -3.89 -19.78 13.36
N ARG A 320 -3.91 -20.44 14.54
CA ARG A 320 -4.07 -19.78 15.83
C ARG A 320 -2.95 -18.77 16.09
N LEU A 321 -1.69 -19.18 15.91
CA LEU A 321 -0.52 -18.32 16.10
C LEU A 321 -0.49 -17.16 15.09
N GLU A 322 -0.86 -17.40 13.83
CA GLU A 322 -0.99 -16.31 12.84
C GLU A 322 -2.09 -15.32 13.25
N ALA A 323 -3.25 -15.80 13.69
CA ALA A 323 -4.35 -14.95 14.16
C ALA A 323 -3.95 -14.11 15.38
N GLU A 324 -3.29 -14.70 16.39
CA GLU A 324 -2.74 -14.00 17.56
C GLU A 324 -1.83 -12.84 17.14
N ARG A 325 -0.91 -13.09 16.19
CA ARG A 325 0.01 -12.06 15.69
C ARG A 325 -0.72 -10.94 14.96
N TYR A 326 -1.75 -11.24 14.19
CA TYR A 326 -2.55 -10.23 13.51
C TYR A 326 -3.41 -9.39 14.48
N TYR A 327 -4.00 -9.99 15.53
CA TYR A 327 -4.68 -9.22 16.58
C TYR A 327 -3.71 -8.31 17.33
N GLN A 328 -2.51 -8.81 17.65
CA GLN A 328 -1.46 -8.00 18.25
C GLN A 328 -1.06 -6.82 17.34
N LEU A 329 -0.93 -7.04 16.03
CA LEU A 329 -0.62 -6.00 15.06
C LEU A 329 -1.75 -4.96 14.95
N ALA A 330 -3.01 -5.40 14.92
CA ALA A 330 -4.19 -4.52 14.90
C ALA A 330 -4.22 -3.60 16.13
N TRP A 331 -3.91 -4.17 17.30
CA TRP A 331 -3.80 -3.44 18.56
C TRP A 331 -2.60 -2.49 18.59
N GLN A 332 -1.46 -2.85 17.99
CA GLN A 332 -0.30 -1.95 17.88
C GLN A 332 -0.63 -0.69 17.05
N TYR A 333 -1.39 -0.84 15.96
CA TYR A 333 -1.85 0.31 15.16
C TYR A 333 -2.86 1.20 15.88
N SER A 334 -3.55 0.67 16.89
CA SER A 334 -4.48 1.47 17.71
C SER A 334 -3.76 2.31 18.77
N GLN A 335 -2.47 2.06 19.03
CA GLN A 335 -1.72 2.78 20.05
C GLN A 335 -1.29 4.16 19.56
N PRO A 336 -1.41 5.21 20.41
CA PRO A 336 -0.95 6.54 20.05
C PRO A 336 0.57 6.56 19.84
N GLN A 337 1.01 7.30 18.83
CA GLN A 337 2.43 7.51 18.54
C GLN A 337 2.78 9.00 18.61
N PRO A 338 3.95 9.37 19.15
CA PRO A 338 4.40 10.76 19.11
C PRO A 338 4.88 11.10 17.70
N GLY A 339 4.30 12.13 17.09
CA GLY A 339 4.77 12.65 15.81
C GLY A 339 5.94 13.61 16.00
N LYS A 340 6.69 13.86 14.93
CA LYS A 340 7.78 14.84 14.89
C LYS A 340 8.02 15.35 13.48
N ILE A 341 8.66 16.51 13.37
CA ILE A 341 9.04 17.09 12.08
C ILE A 341 10.56 17.11 11.96
N ILE A 342 11.07 16.66 10.82
CA ILE A 342 12.48 16.75 10.44
C ILE A 342 12.56 17.67 9.22
N LEU A 343 13.29 18.77 9.34
CA LEU A 343 13.60 19.65 8.21
C LEU A 343 14.91 19.22 7.59
N MET A 344 14.93 18.97 6.29
CA MET A 344 16.18 18.88 5.56
C MET A 344 16.71 20.28 5.27
N SER A 345 18.00 20.51 5.44
CA SER A 345 18.65 21.77 5.09
C SER A 345 19.97 21.54 4.39
N GLY A 346 20.39 22.47 3.55
CA GLY A 346 21.64 22.39 2.79
C GLY A 346 21.50 22.81 1.33
N LEU A 347 22.64 23.09 0.71
CA LEU A 347 22.73 23.54 -0.67
C LEU A 347 22.26 22.47 -1.68
N SER A 348 21.93 22.88 -2.90
CA SER A 348 21.78 21.94 -4.01
C SER A 348 23.04 21.06 -4.14
N GLY A 349 22.85 19.76 -4.41
CA GLY A 349 23.96 18.79 -4.45
C GLY A 349 24.44 18.25 -3.10
N SER A 350 23.99 18.81 -1.96
CA SER A 350 24.49 18.41 -0.64
C SER A 350 23.96 17.07 -0.11
N GLY A 351 23.16 16.35 -0.89
CA GLY A 351 22.67 15.01 -0.52
C GLY A 351 21.38 14.97 0.32
N LYS A 352 20.68 16.10 0.53
CA LYS A 352 19.41 16.17 1.30
C LYS A 352 18.42 15.06 0.93
N THR A 353 17.99 15.02 -0.33
CA THR A 353 17.02 14.03 -0.81
C THR A 353 17.55 12.60 -0.67
N THR A 354 18.84 12.38 -0.94
CA THR A 354 19.48 11.07 -0.75
C THR A 354 19.46 10.62 0.70
N VAL A 355 19.76 11.53 1.64
CA VAL A 355 19.68 11.25 3.08
C VAL A 355 18.24 10.98 3.47
N ALA A 356 17.31 11.87 3.11
CA ALA A 356 15.89 11.77 3.42
C ALA A 356 15.27 10.45 2.92
N GLN A 357 15.55 10.04 1.68
CA GLN A 357 15.07 8.79 1.09
C GLN A 357 15.64 7.55 1.78
N LYS A 358 16.88 7.61 2.29
CA LYS A 358 17.48 6.49 3.02
C LYS A 358 16.99 6.38 4.46
N ILE A 359 16.74 7.51 5.13
CA ILE A 359 16.29 7.49 6.53
C ILE A 359 14.79 7.25 6.66
N ALA A 360 13.98 7.72 5.70
CA ALA A 360 12.52 7.64 5.82
C ALA A 360 12.02 6.20 6.10
N PRO A 361 12.53 5.16 5.41
CA PRO A 361 12.15 3.77 5.70
C PRO A 361 12.53 3.30 7.10
N LEU A 362 13.69 3.73 7.60
CA LEU A 362 14.24 3.30 8.90
C LEU A 362 13.45 3.84 10.09
N ILE A 363 12.90 5.06 9.95
CA ILE A 363 12.10 5.71 11.00
C ILE A 363 10.61 5.80 10.64
N LYS A 364 10.19 5.08 9.59
CA LYS A 364 8.82 5.07 9.06
C LYS A 364 8.25 6.48 8.80
N ALA A 365 9.07 7.40 8.31
CA ALA A 365 8.67 8.78 8.08
C ALA A 365 7.87 8.95 6.78
N ILE A 366 6.95 9.91 6.80
CA ILE A 366 6.34 10.46 5.58
C ILE A 366 7.29 11.48 5.00
N LEU A 367 7.79 11.21 3.79
CA LEU A 367 8.70 12.08 3.06
C LEU A 367 7.90 13.00 2.13
N ILE A 368 8.01 14.31 2.36
CA ILE A 368 7.34 15.33 1.55
C ILE A 368 8.40 16.19 0.87
N ARG A 369 8.59 15.96 -0.44
CA ARG A 369 9.56 16.69 -1.27
C ARG A 369 8.96 17.98 -1.79
N SER A 370 9.67 19.09 -1.61
CA SER A 370 9.25 20.40 -2.11
C SER A 370 9.01 20.44 -3.62
N ASP A 371 9.81 19.73 -4.41
CA ASP A 371 9.65 19.65 -5.86
C ASP A 371 8.34 18.94 -6.24
N ALA A 372 7.98 17.85 -5.54
CA ALA A 372 6.71 17.16 -5.76
C ALA A 372 5.51 18.03 -5.36
N VAL A 373 5.55 18.66 -4.18
CA VAL A 373 4.50 19.58 -3.72
C VAL A 373 4.29 20.71 -4.71
N ARG A 374 5.38 21.30 -5.23
CA ARG A 374 5.32 22.37 -6.23
C ARG A 374 4.62 21.92 -7.52
N LYS A 375 4.96 20.74 -8.03
CA LYS A 375 4.35 20.19 -9.25
C LYS A 375 2.85 19.91 -9.07
N HIS A 376 2.46 19.35 -7.92
CA HIS A 376 1.05 19.16 -7.57
C HIS A 376 0.29 20.49 -7.46
N LEU A 377 0.87 21.52 -6.83
CA LEU A 377 0.28 22.86 -6.77
C LEU A 377 0.12 23.50 -8.15
N ALA A 378 1.01 23.19 -9.09
CA ALA A 378 0.95 23.69 -10.46
C ALA A 378 0.09 22.82 -11.39
N GLY A 379 -0.42 21.67 -10.93
CA GLY A 379 -1.23 20.76 -11.75
C GLY A 379 -0.45 20.08 -12.88
N ILE A 380 0.87 19.92 -12.73
CA ILE A 380 1.73 19.28 -13.73
C ILE A 380 2.18 17.88 -13.27
N SER A 381 2.36 16.98 -14.24
CA SER A 381 2.87 15.63 -13.96
C SER A 381 4.25 15.69 -13.29
N LEU A 382 4.49 14.78 -12.34
CA LEU A 382 5.78 14.64 -11.68
C LEU A 382 6.91 14.28 -12.64
N ASP A 383 6.58 13.58 -13.73
CA ASP A 383 7.54 13.10 -14.72
C ASP A 383 7.84 14.17 -15.80
N SER A 384 7.07 15.25 -15.83
CA SER A 384 7.30 16.38 -16.75
C SER A 384 8.29 17.39 -16.15
N ARG A 385 9.14 18.00 -16.98
CA ARG A 385 9.91 19.18 -16.57
C ARG A 385 8.96 20.37 -16.36
N GLY A 386 9.14 21.12 -15.28
CA GLY A 386 8.41 22.37 -15.06
C GLY A 386 9.04 23.50 -15.86
N GLY A 387 8.24 24.50 -16.28
CA GLY A 387 8.78 25.74 -16.81
C GLY A 387 9.20 26.70 -15.70
N GLU A 388 9.70 27.89 -16.07
CA GLU A 388 10.15 28.90 -15.10
C GLU A 388 9.02 29.40 -14.18
N GLU A 389 7.76 29.28 -14.62
CA GLU A 389 6.56 29.72 -13.89
C GLU A 389 6.37 29.04 -12.52
N ILE A 390 6.85 27.81 -12.35
CA ILE A 390 6.76 27.11 -11.06
C ILE A 390 7.85 27.55 -10.07
N TYR A 391 8.88 28.28 -10.52
CA TYR A 391 10.00 28.72 -9.69
C TYR A 391 9.91 30.19 -9.24
N THR A 392 8.76 30.83 -9.46
CA THR A 392 8.50 32.19 -8.97
C THR A 392 8.58 32.28 -7.44
N ALA A 393 8.85 33.47 -6.91
CA ALA A 393 8.85 33.72 -5.47
C ALA A 393 7.48 33.41 -4.83
N GLU A 394 6.39 33.71 -5.54
CA GLU A 394 5.03 33.40 -5.11
C GLU A 394 4.81 31.87 -5.01
N MET A 395 5.17 31.12 -6.05
CA MET A 395 5.03 29.65 -6.03
C MET A 395 5.93 29.02 -4.95
N SER A 396 7.12 29.56 -4.76
CA SER A 396 8.00 29.16 -3.66
C SER A 396 7.33 29.37 -2.30
N ASN A 397 6.72 30.52 -2.05
CA ASN A 397 6.02 30.77 -0.79
C ASN A 397 4.83 29.81 -0.60
N LYS A 398 4.01 29.58 -1.64
CA LYS A 398 2.91 28.60 -1.61
C LYS A 398 3.41 27.18 -1.29
N THR A 399 4.52 26.77 -1.90
CA THR A 399 5.13 25.45 -1.68
C THR A 399 5.58 25.28 -0.23
N TYR A 400 6.30 26.24 0.33
CA TYR A 400 6.79 26.15 1.71
C TYR A 400 5.67 26.24 2.75
N GLN A 401 4.66 27.08 2.50
CA GLN A 401 3.46 27.11 3.31
C GLN A 401 2.77 25.74 3.32
N ARG A 402 2.57 25.14 2.13
CA ARG A 402 1.95 23.83 1.99
C ARG A 402 2.73 22.70 2.66
N LEU A 403 4.06 22.72 2.55
CA LEU A 403 4.94 21.77 3.25
C LEU A 403 4.74 21.84 4.77
N LEU A 404 4.72 23.05 5.32
CA LEU A 404 4.54 23.23 6.76
C LEU A 404 3.13 22.83 7.21
N GLU A 405 2.10 23.19 6.45
CA GLU A 405 0.70 22.78 6.71
C GLU A 405 0.58 21.25 6.77
N LEU A 406 1.14 20.54 5.78
CA LEU A 406 1.17 19.09 5.76
C LEU A 406 1.98 18.51 6.92
N GLY A 407 3.17 19.05 7.18
CA GLY A 407 4.06 18.60 8.25
C GLY A 407 3.42 18.71 9.63
N ILE A 408 2.84 19.86 9.96
CA ILE A 408 2.13 20.07 11.24
C ILE A 408 0.93 19.15 11.33
N LYS A 409 0.10 19.07 10.29
CA LYS A 409 -1.12 18.24 10.29
C LYS A 409 -0.81 16.76 10.56
N LEU A 410 0.15 16.20 9.84
CA LEU A 410 0.50 14.79 9.97
C LEU A 410 1.25 14.52 11.29
N ALA A 411 2.14 15.42 11.73
CA ALA A 411 2.82 15.24 13.01
C ALA A 411 1.87 15.29 14.21
N LYS A 412 0.82 16.13 14.18
CA LYS A 412 -0.26 16.11 15.20
C LYS A 412 -1.01 14.77 15.27
N GLN A 413 -1.01 14.01 14.17
CA GLN A 413 -1.63 12.70 14.08
C GLN A 413 -0.67 11.55 14.45
N GLY A 414 0.54 11.87 14.91
CA GLY A 414 1.51 10.88 15.37
C GLY A 414 2.54 10.45 14.33
N PHE A 415 2.54 11.04 13.14
CA PHE A 415 3.51 10.69 12.10
C PHE A 415 4.85 11.41 12.30
N THR A 416 5.94 10.71 12.03
CA THR A 416 7.22 11.38 11.74
C THR A 416 7.16 11.90 10.31
N VAL A 417 7.45 13.19 10.09
CA VAL A 417 7.41 13.82 8.76
C VAL A 417 8.76 14.42 8.43
N ILE A 418 9.29 14.10 7.25
CA ILE A 418 10.48 14.74 6.69
C ILE A 418 10.03 15.75 5.63
N LEU A 419 10.34 17.03 5.86
CA LEU A 419 10.15 18.09 4.88
C LEU A 419 11.46 18.27 4.09
N ASP A 420 11.52 17.66 2.91
CA ASP A 420 12.69 17.73 2.02
C ASP A 420 12.63 18.99 1.14
N ALA A 421 13.23 20.06 1.67
CA ALA A 421 13.40 21.34 0.98
C ALA A 421 14.77 21.94 1.32
N LYS A 422 15.11 23.10 0.78
CA LYS A 422 16.42 23.72 1.01
C LYS A 422 16.60 24.29 2.43
N TYR A 423 15.52 24.80 3.03
CA TYR A 423 15.52 25.54 4.30
C TYR A 423 16.80 26.37 4.53
N ASP A 424 17.16 27.16 3.53
CA ASP A 424 18.38 27.99 3.42
C ASP A 424 18.20 29.40 4.00
N ARG A 425 16.95 29.81 4.20
CA ARG A 425 16.55 31.11 4.76
C ARG A 425 16.10 30.99 6.21
N LEU A 426 16.59 31.89 7.06
CA LEU A 426 16.28 32.00 8.47
C LEU A 426 14.78 32.12 8.70
N TYR A 427 14.08 32.98 7.95
CA TYR A 427 12.65 33.17 8.13
C TYR A 427 11.86 31.86 7.95
N ARG A 428 12.23 31.00 6.98
CA ARG A 428 11.56 29.71 6.73
C ARG A 428 11.79 28.73 7.87
N ARG A 429 13.01 28.69 8.41
CA ARG A 429 13.37 27.82 9.54
C ARG A 429 12.69 28.28 10.83
N LEU A 430 12.68 29.58 11.10
CA LEU A 430 11.99 30.16 12.25
C LEU A 430 10.47 29.97 12.18
N THR A 431 9.85 30.16 11.01
CA THR A 431 8.41 29.89 10.84
C THR A 431 8.06 28.44 11.16
N ALA A 432 8.88 27.48 10.70
CA ALA A 432 8.66 26.07 11.03
C ALA A 432 8.90 25.78 12.53
N ALA A 433 9.93 26.37 13.13
CA ALA A 433 10.23 26.23 14.56
C ALA A 433 9.15 26.83 15.46
N ASP A 434 8.60 27.99 15.10
CA ASP A 434 7.51 28.63 15.83
C ASP A 434 6.22 27.82 15.71
N ALA A 435 5.88 27.33 14.51
CA ALA A 435 4.71 26.48 14.31
C ALA A 435 4.81 25.15 15.08
N ALA A 436 5.95 24.46 15.00
CA ALA A 436 6.19 23.23 15.75
C ALA A 436 6.10 23.45 17.27
N LYS A 437 6.66 24.56 17.77
CA LYS A 437 6.56 24.93 19.19
C LYS A 437 5.12 25.21 19.63
N THR A 438 4.34 25.98 18.85
CA THR A 438 2.94 26.27 19.16
C THR A 438 2.10 25.00 19.29
N GLU A 439 2.39 23.99 18.48
CA GLU A 439 1.66 22.71 18.45
C GLU A 439 2.29 21.62 19.33
N ASN A 440 3.34 21.93 20.09
CA ASN A 440 4.11 20.98 20.92
C ASN A 440 4.67 19.78 20.14
N ILE A 441 5.12 20.01 18.91
CA ILE A 441 5.70 18.99 18.04
C ILE A 441 7.24 19.05 18.13
N PRO A 442 7.94 17.94 18.41
CA PRO A 442 9.38 17.87 18.32
C PRO A 442 9.88 18.23 16.91
N LEU A 443 10.92 19.06 16.85
CA LEU A 443 11.54 19.51 15.60
C LEU A 443 13.02 19.14 15.58
N GLU A 444 13.48 18.60 14.46
CA GLU A 444 14.89 18.36 14.15
C GLU A 444 15.24 19.05 12.82
N ILE A 445 16.48 19.51 12.67
CA ILE A 445 17.01 20.07 11.43
C ILE A 445 18.24 19.27 11.02
N TYR A 446 18.14 18.54 9.91
CA TYR A 446 19.21 17.75 9.35
C TYR A 446 19.92 18.56 8.27
N TYR A 447 21.06 19.14 8.64
CA TYR A 447 21.86 20.00 7.76
C TYR A 447 22.91 19.17 7.02
N CYS A 448 22.64 18.89 5.75
CA CYS A 448 23.49 18.10 4.89
C CYS A 448 24.57 18.98 4.24
N THR A 449 25.84 18.60 4.41
CA THR A 449 27.01 19.30 3.87
C THR A 449 27.84 18.38 2.98
N ALA A 450 28.62 19.00 2.07
CA ALA A 450 29.69 18.38 1.30
C ALA A 450 30.65 19.47 0.80
N PRO A 451 31.91 19.15 0.44
CA PRO A 451 32.82 20.10 -0.18
C PRO A 451 32.25 20.70 -1.47
N LEU A 452 32.58 21.96 -1.76
CA LEU A 452 32.01 22.68 -2.91
C LEU A 452 32.21 21.96 -4.25
N GLU A 453 33.39 21.37 -4.46
CA GLU A 453 33.68 20.63 -5.70
C GLU A 453 32.81 19.39 -5.84
N VAL A 454 32.49 18.71 -4.74
CA VAL A 454 31.56 17.57 -4.71
C VAL A 454 30.13 18.03 -5.01
N LEU A 455 29.72 19.20 -4.52
CA LEU A 455 28.40 19.76 -4.83
C LEU A 455 28.24 20.04 -6.33
N ARG A 456 29.27 20.63 -6.96
CA ARG A 456 29.29 20.91 -8.41
C ARG A 456 29.20 19.62 -9.22
N GLU A 457 30.06 18.66 -8.92
CA GLU A 457 30.09 17.36 -9.61
C GLU A 457 28.73 16.64 -9.52
N ARG A 458 28.12 16.61 -8.32
CA ARG A 458 26.81 15.99 -8.11
C ARG A 458 25.67 16.70 -8.84
N ILE A 459 25.76 18.02 -9.07
CA ILE A 459 24.77 18.75 -9.85
C ILE A 459 24.92 18.43 -11.35
N GLU A 460 26.16 18.37 -11.85
CA GLU A 460 26.46 18.06 -13.25
C GLU A 460 26.12 16.62 -13.64
N GLN A 461 26.33 15.66 -12.73
CA GLN A 461 26.07 14.24 -12.98
C GLN A 461 24.59 13.83 -12.88
N ARG A 462 23.69 14.71 -12.44
CA ARG A 462 22.26 14.37 -12.27
C ARG A 462 21.58 14.15 -13.62
N GLN A 463 21.19 12.91 -13.88
CA GLN A 463 20.24 12.55 -14.95
C GLN A 463 18.97 11.96 -14.32
N GLY A 464 17.79 12.49 -14.67
CA GLY A 464 16.50 11.86 -14.34
C GLY A 464 15.87 12.14 -12.97
N ASP A 465 16.42 13.05 -12.15
CA ASP A 465 15.76 13.49 -10.89
C ASP A 465 14.86 14.72 -11.14
N ILE A 466 13.82 14.89 -10.32
CA ILE A 466 12.75 15.90 -10.41
C ILE A 466 13.29 17.34 -10.17
N SER A 467 14.57 17.49 -9.81
CA SER A 467 15.17 18.73 -9.31
C SER A 467 15.91 19.54 -10.39
N ASP A 468 15.43 20.75 -10.71
CA ASP A 468 15.94 21.63 -11.79
C ASP A 468 17.18 22.49 -11.41
N ALA A 469 18.13 21.97 -10.63
CA ALA A 469 19.30 22.76 -10.16
C ALA A 469 20.48 22.81 -11.16
N THR A 470 21.02 24.01 -11.43
CA THR A 470 22.22 24.24 -12.29
C THR A 470 23.44 24.73 -11.51
N SER A 471 24.63 24.75 -12.12
CA SER A 471 25.88 25.25 -11.51
C SER A 471 25.80 26.74 -11.11
N GLU A 472 25.17 27.57 -11.96
CA GLU A 472 24.91 28.99 -11.67
C GLU A 472 23.99 29.19 -10.46
N LEU A 473 23.00 28.29 -10.29
CA LEU A 473 22.11 28.28 -9.13
C LEU A 473 22.86 27.96 -7.83
N LEU A 474 23.92 27.13 -7.87
CA LEU A 474 24.73 26.83 -6.68
C LEU A 474 25.50 28.08 -6.20
N THR A 475 26.09 28.84 -7.12
CA THR A 475 26.79 30.10 -6.78
C THR A 475 25.85 31.11 -6.15
N GLN A 476 24.62 31.26 -6.69
CA GLN A 476 23.60 32.13 -6.10
C GLN A 476 23.16 31.66 -4.71
N GLN A 477 23.05 30.35 -4.49
CA GLN A 477 22.69 29.80 -3.17
C GLN A 477 23.78 30.04 -2.14
N LEU A 478 25.05 29.85 -2.49
CA LEU A 478 26.19 30.14 -1.60
C LEU A 478 26.21 31.60 -1.16
N ALA A 479 25.96 32.53 -2.08
CA ALA A 479 25.92 33.95 -1.77
C ALA A 479 24.73 34.36 -0.88
N SER A 480 23.73 33.50 -0.73
CA SER A 480 22.46 33.86 -0.12
C SER A 480 21.99 32.93 1.01
N GLN A 481 22.81 31.94 1.37
CA GLN A 481 22.57 31.06 2.52
C GLN A 481 22.73 31.84 3.83
N GLU A 482 21.76 31.72 4.71
CA GLU A 482 21.78 32.36 6.02
C GLU A 482 22.21 31.36 7.10
N GLU A 483 23.18 31.76 7.94
CA GLU A 483 23.73 30.94 9.03
C GLU A 483 22.67 30.53 10.07
N PHE A 484 22.94 29.45 10.79
CA PHE A 484 22.08 28.99 11.88
C PHE A 484 22.32 29.83 13.14
N THR A 485 21.24 30.36 13.70
CA THR A 485 21.23 31.08 14.97
C THR A 485 21.45 30.14 16.17
N GLU A 486 21.81 30.70 17.34
CA GLU A 486 21.91 29.92 18.59
C GLU A 486 20.63 29.18 18.94
N ARG A 487 19.47 29.76 18.63
CA ARG A 487 18.17 29.10 18.79
C ARG A 487 18.10 27.83 17.96
N GLU A 488 18.54 27.88 16.71
CA GLU A 488 18.43 26.76 15.76
C GLU A 488 19.43 25.63 16.04
N LYS A 489 20.58 25.96 16.64
CA LYS A 489 21.59 24.95 17.02
C LYS A 489 21.05 23.87 17.95
N HIS A 490 19.98 24.15 18.71
CA HIS A 490 19.31 23.17 19.57
C HIS A 490 18.56 22.08 18.79
N TYR A 491 18.19 22.34 17.54
CA TYR A 491 17.50 21.40 16.66
C TYR A 491 18.46 20.73 15.66
N LEU A 492 19.71 21.19 15.59
CA LEU A 492 20.60 20.94 14.46
C LEU A 492 21.40 19.65 14.61
N THR A 493 21.28 18.78 13.60
CA THR A 493 22.19 17.66 13.36
C THR A 493 22.92 17.90 12.04
N VAL A 494 24.24 18.02 12.09
CA VAL A 494 25.07 18.21 10.90
C VAL A 494 25.42 16.84 10.31
N ILE A 495 25.21 16.67 9.00
CA ILE A 495 25.41 15.42 8.27
C ILE A 495 26.40 15.68 7.14
N ASP A 496 27.63 15.20 7.31
CA ASP A 496 28.64 15.24 6.25
C ASP A 496 28.40 14.11 5.23
N THR A 497 27.77 14.46 4.12
CA THR A 497 27.41 13.50 3.06
C THR A 497 28.59 13.10 2.17
N ASN A 498 29.80 13.62 2.43
CA ASN A 498 31.01 13.15 1.79
C ASN A 498 31.54 11.86 2.45
N GLN A 499 31.13 11.56 3.68
CA GLN A 499 31.55 10.36 4.40
C GLN A 499 30.62 9.18 4.07
N ASN A 500 31.18 7.99 3.86
CA ASN A 500 30.38 6.80 3.55
C ASN A 500 29.44 6.36 4.71
N ASN A 501 29.75 6.76 5.95
CA ASN A 501 29.04 6.33 7.17
C ASN A 501 28.25 7.46 7.84
N TRP A 502 27.73 8.43 7.08
CA TRP A 502 26.97 9.55 7.65
C TRP A 502 25.74 9.13 8.47
N GLY A 503 25.25 7.88 8.32
CA GLY A 503 24.17 7.32 9.12
C GLY A 503 24.46 7.28 10.63
N VAL A 504 25.72 7.22 11.03
CA VAL A 504 26.14 7.24 12.45
C VAL A 504 25.75 8.56 13.13
N SER A 505 25.72 9.67 12.39
CA SER A 505 25.29 10.98 12.91
C SER A 505 23.79 11.03 13.24
N ILE A 506 23.00 10.10 12.73
CA ILE A 506 21.54 10.04 12.88
C ILE A 506 21.15 8.90 13.83
N PHE A 507 21.81 7.76 13.70
CA PHE A 507 21.67 6.59 14.56
C PHE A 507 23.02 6.28 15.21
N PRO A 508 23.42 6.97 16.28
CA PRO A 508 24.59 6.56 17.03
C PRO A 508 24.37 5.11 17.51
N GLU A 509 25.33 4.22 17.27
CA GLU A 509 25.25 2.84 17.77
C GLU A 509 24.92 2.89 19.26
N LYS A 510 23.86 2.19 19.68
CA LYS A 510 23.61 1.96 21.10
C LYS A 510 24.76 1.08 21.59
N GLY A 511 25.75 1.72 22.20
CA GLY A 511 26.87 1.05 22.87
C GLY A 511 26.42 0.16 24.01
#